data_AF-A0A9D5R549-F1
#
_entry.id   AF-A0A9D5R549-F1
#
_cell.length_a   1.000
_cell.length_b   1.000
_cell.length_c   1.000
_cell.angle_alpha   90.00
_cell.angle_beta   90.00
_cell.angle_gamma   90.00
#
_symmetry.space_group_name_H-M   'P 1'
#
loop_
_entity.id
_entity.type
_entity.pdbx_description
1 polymer ?
#
loop_
_entity_poly.entity_id
_entity_poly.type
_entity_poly.pdbx_seq_one_letter_code
_entity_poly.pdbx_strand_id
1 'polypeptide(L)'
;MPLPYLNEYRPPVIPIDNGRQLLVDSFLIEKSSLQRVAHQPRKLSENPVLKPETPLEMGNYGTPGASAKDGGMWWDPADGIFKMWYEAGWLNKMAYATSTDGIHWERPELDVVPGTNEIVPDIVADASTVWLDHFTDNPDERFKMFLRSPNSIPGSKERFNYGNCMVSADGIHWSKPARTGRCGDRSTVFYNPFRKVWVYSLRNAGNVAHSAIGRYRLYHESPDFMEGAKWDYDSLRFWCGADYLDRPDGYVNEKAQLYNLSAAPYESIMLALPQVHLGPDNAVCKARGVPKITELKVAYSRDGFNWDRTDRDVFICAERHPGAWDRGYVQSVGGICAIVGDQLWFYYIGFSGDESKRSNIYERNGMHDNGSTGIAVMRRDGFVSHNATDTVGELITRPVMFSGSHLFVNAACADGGDLKVEILDEDGNVIPGYETAKCVPVTGDSTIANVTWKGKKNLSALAGRPVKFRFVLSDGELYSFWVSPSEAGESGGYNAAGGPGFTGGVDTEGIKAYNIARKYHL
;
A
#
# COMPACT_ATOMS: atom_id res chain seq x y z
N MET A 1 19.54 5.69 -1.54
CA MET A 1 19.71 6.65 -2.65
C MET A 1 19.36 8.03 -2.14
N PRO A 2 20.00 9.11 -2.62
CA PRO A 2 19.53 10.47 -2.32
C PRO A 2 18.08 10.63 -2.77
N LEU A 3 17.34 11.54 -2.15
CA LEU A 3 15.96 11.89 -2.51
C LEU A 3 15.97 13.28 -3.15
N PRO A 4 16.01 13.40 -4.49
CA PRO A 4 16.19 14.69 -5.17
C PRO A 4 15.05 15.67 -4.87
N TYR A 5 13.83 15.18 -4.64
CA TYR A 5 12.68 16.00 -4.27
C TYR A 5 12.78 16.61 -2.86
N LEU A 6 13.72 16.17 -2.01
CA LEU A 6 13.98 16.82 -0.73
C LEU A 6 15.02 17.94 -0.81
N ASN A 7 15.97 17.87 -1.75
CA ASN A 7 17.14 18.76 -1.73
C ASN A 7 17.37 19.54 -3.03
N GLU A 8 17.09 18.96 -4.19
CA GLU A 8 17.42 19.54 -5.51
C GLU A 8 16.21 20.17 -6.20
N TYR A 9 15.06 19.48 -6.18
CA TYR A 9 13.87 19.85 -6.96
C TYR A 9 12.66 20.19 -6.08
N ARG A 10 12.87 20.44 -4.78
CA ARG A 10 11.78 20.84 -3.89
C ARG A 10 11.25 22.23 -4.32
N PRO A 11 9.94 22.39 -4.56
CA PRO A 11 9.37 23.71 -4.85
C PRO A 11 9.60 24.71 -3.71
N PRO A 12 9.86 26.00 -4.00
CA PRO A 12 9.98 27.02 -2.95
C PRO A 12 8.67 27.24 -2.19
N VAL A 13 7.53 27.09 -2.89
CA VAL A 13 6.18 27.06 -2.31
C VAL A 13 5.52 25.75 -2.72
N ILE A 14 5.01 25.00 -1.75
CA ILE A 14 4.49 23.65 -1.95
C ILE A 14 2.96 23.71 -2.13
N PRO A 15 2.41 23.30 -3.28
CA PRO A 15 0.97 23.15 -3.43
C PRO A 15 0.47 21.95 -2.60
N ILE A 16 -0.61 22.15 -1.83
CA ILE A 16 -1.16 21.14 -0.91
C ILE A 16 -2.62 20.77 -1.20
N ASP A 17 -3.11 21.06 -2.43
CA ASP A 17 -4.47 20.73 -2.85
C ASP A 17 -4.70 19.23 -3.13
N ASN A 18 -3.62 18.47 -3.30
CA ASN A 18 -3.68 17.05 -3.66
C ASN A 18 -3.70 16.16 -2.41
N GLY A 19 -4.75 16.22 -1.59
CA GLY A 19 -4.94 15.29 -0.48
C GLY A 19 -4.36 15.70 0.85
N ARG A 20 -4.42 14.76 1.79
CA ARG A 20 -3.81 14.87 3.12
C ARG A 20 -2.29 14.94 3.02
N GLN A 21 -1.72 15.91 3.73
CA GLN A 21 -0.29 16.15 3.77
C GLN A 21 0.33 15.34 4.91
N LEU A 22 0.92 14.20 4.55
CA LEU A 22 1.59 13.32 5.51
C LEU A 22 2.95 13.87 5.94
N LEU A 23 3.21 13.87 7.26
CA LEU A 23 4.45 14.34 7.87
C LEU A 23 5.52 13.23 7.99
N VAL A 24 5.55 12.32 7.02
CA VAL A 24 6.41 11.12 7.00
C VAL A 24 7.87 11.43 6.62
N ASP A 25 8.12 12.55 5.96
CA ASP A 25 9.44 12.99 5.51
C ASP A 25 9.67 14.48 5.82
N SER A 26 10.84 15.01 5.45
CA SER A 26 11.18 16.43 5.65
C SER A 26 10.66 17.37 4.54
N PHE A 27 9.85 16.88 3.59
CA PHE A 27 9.43 17.67 2.43
C PHE A 27 8.63 18.91 2.83
N LEU A 28 7.69 18.74 3.76
CA LEU A 28 6.80 19.80 4.23
C LEU A 28 7.35 20.57 5.42
N ILE A 29 8.37 20.04 6.10
CA ILE A 29 8.82 20.53 7.41
C ILE A 29 10.00 21.50 7.22
N GLU A 30 9.84 22.72 7.72
CA GLU A 30 10.92 23.70 7.80
C GLU A 30 11.70 23.53 9.09
N LYS A 31 10.98 23.44 10.21
CA LYS A 31 11.54 23.31 11.57
C LYS A 31 10.56 22.51 12.43
N SER A 32 11.07 21.68 13.33
CA SER A 32 10.27 21.01 14.35
C SER A 32 11.08 20.85 15.63
N SER A 33 10.44 21.05 16.79
CA SER A 33 10.93 20.59 18.09
C SER A 33 10.23 19.32 18.57
N LEU A 34 9.25 18.83 17.82
CA LEU A 34 8.48 17.63 18.14
C LEU A 34 9.30 16.37 17.89
N GLN A 35 9.03 15.33 18.67
CA GLN A 35 9.65 14.01 18.49
C GLN A 35 8.95 13.26 17.37
N ARG A 36 9.67 12.95 16.28
CA ARG A 36 9.16 12.09 15.21
C ARG A 36 9.15 10.63 15.66
N VAL A 37 7.99 9.98 15.58
CA VAL A 37 7.79 8.56 15.95
C VAL A 37 7.16 7.83 14.76
N ALA A 38 7.74 6.71 14.35
CA ALA A 38 7.17 5.83 13.33
C ALA A 38 6.40 4.68 14.00
N HIS A 39 5.26 4.31 13.43
CA HIS A 39 4.32 3.35 14.01
C HIS A 39 4.15 2.10 13.14
N GLN A 40 3.65 1.04 13.77
CA GLN A 40 3.35 -0.23 13.13
C GLN A 40 1.86 -0.56 13.26
N PRO A 41 1.22 -1.15 12.24
CA PRO A 41 -0.14 -1.64 12.36
C PRO A 41 -0.22 -2.86 13.29
N ARG A 42 -1.35 -3.01 13.96
CA ARG A 42 -1.68 -4.22 14.71
C ARG A 42 -2.28 -5.26 13.78
N LYS A 43 -1.92 -6.53 13.92
CA LYS A 43 -2.62 -7.62 13.21
C LYS A 43 -4.03 -7.79 13.79
N LEU A 44 -5.01 -8.00 12.93
CA LEU A 44 -6.38 -8.31 13.33
C LEU A 44 -6.43 -9.67 14.06
N SER A 45 -7.18 -9.73 15.16
CA SER A 45 -7.32 -10.96 15.97
C SER A 45 -8.04 -12.09 15.25
N GLU A 46 -8.90 -11.76 14.29
CA GLU A 46 -9.68 -12.71 13.49
C GLU A 46 -8.89 -13.32 12.33
N ASN A 47 -7.61 -12.95 12.19
CA ASN A 47 -6.78 -13.49 11.12
C ASN A 47 -6.57 -15.01 11.23
N PRO A 48 -6.47 -15.72 10.09
CA PRO A 48 -6.63 -15.21 8.72
C PRO A 48 -8.11 -15.00 8.32
N VAL A 49 -8.38 -13.94 7.55
CA VAL A 49 -9.73 -13.60 7.05
C VAL A 49 -10.11 -14.38 5.79
N LEU A 50 -9.13 -14.91 5.06
CA LEU A 50 -9.34 -15.86 3.97
C LEU A 50 -8.33 -17.01 4.10
N LYS A 51 -8.83 -18.24 4.12
CA LYS A 51 -8.04 -19.47 4.22
C LYS A 51 -8.54 -20.52 3.23
N PRO A 52 -7.74 -21.54 2.90
CA PRO A 52 -8.14 -22.60 1.97
C PRO A 52 -9.31 -23.43 2.52
N GLU A 53 -10.43 -23.49 1.78
CA GLU A 53 -11.67 -24.17 2.18
C GLU A 53 -12.32 -24.96 1.04
N THR A 54 -12.01 -24.65 -0.21
CA THR A 54 -12.61 -25.27 -1.40
C THR A 54 -11.68 -26.28 -2.09
N PRO A 55 -12.21 -27.18 -2.93
CA PRO A 55 -11.39 -28.09 -3.74
C PRO A 55 -10.36 -27.38 -4.63
N LEU A 56 -10.74 -26.23 -5.20
CA LEU A 56 -9.83 -25.39 -6.00
C LEU A 56 -8.63 -24.91 -5.17
N GLU A 57 -8.90 -24.47 -3.94
CA GLU A 57 -7.89 -23.96 -3.00
C GLU A 57 -6.99 -25.05 -2.41
N MET A 58 -7.42 -26.32 -2.39
CA MET A 58 -6.53 -27.43 -2.00
C MET A 58 -5.38 -27.63 -2.99
N GLY A 59 -5.56 -27.16 -4.23
CA GLY A 59 -4.57 -27.20 -5.30
C GLY A 59 -4.34 -28.60 -5.88
N ASN A 60 -3.86 -28.65 -7.12
CA ASN A 60 -3.63 -29.91 -7.85
C ASN A 60 -2.59 -30.84 -7.21
N TYR A 61 -1.71 -30.29 -6.38
CA TYR A 61 -0.58 -31.00 -5.78
C TYR A 61 -0.74 -31.23 -4.27
N GLY A 62 -1.89 -30.88 -3.69
CA GLY A 62 -2.16 -31.02 -2.26
C GLY A 62 -1.35 -30.03 -1.41
N THR A 63 -1.15 -28.81 -1.92
CA THR A 63 -0.54 -27.68 -1.22
C THR A 63 -1.57 -26.53 -1.18
N PRO A 64 -2.44 -26.53 -0.14
CA PRO A 64 -3.52 -25.57 0.00
C PRO A 64 -3.08 -24.11 -0.01
N GLY A 65 -3.90 -23.24 -0.62
CA GLY A 65 -3.67 -21.79 -0.65
C GLY A 65 -4.94 -20.98 -0.96
N ALA A 66 -5.11 -19.86 -0.27
CA ALA A 66 -6.06 -18.80 -0.55
C ALA A 66 -5.35 -17.44 -0.36
N SER A 67 -4.43 -17.15 -1.27
CA SER A 67 -3.42 -16.09 -1.13
C SER A 67 -3.66 -14.96 -2.11
N ALA A 68 -4.16 -13.81 -1.63
CA ALA A 68 -4.43 -12.65 -2.48
C ALA A 68 -3.20 -12.19 -3.29
N LYS A 69 -2.01 -12.19 -2.66
CA LYS A 69 -0.76 -11.63 -3.25
C LYS A 69 -1.05 -10.23 -3.83
N ASP A 70 -0.28 -9.77 -4.80
CA ASP A 70 -0.57 -8.50 -5.48
C ASP A 70 -1.83 -8.59 -6.38
N GLY A 71 -2.46 -9.77 -6.50
CA GLY A 71 -3.80 -9.97 -7.05
C GLY A 71 -4.89 -9.16 -6.33
N GLY A 72 -4.61 -8.64 -5.14
CA GLY A 72 -5.22 -7.38 -4.70
C GLY A 72 -6.60 -7.49 -4.07
N MET A 73 -6.92 -6.45 -3.31
CA MET A 73 -8.21 -6.25 -2.66
C MET A 73 -8.60 -4.79 -2.90
N TRP A 74 -9.82 -4.58 -3.38
CA TRP A 74 -10.34 -3.27 -3.76
C TRP A 74 -11.77 -3.09 -3.26
N TRP A 75 -12.09 -1.90 -2.77
CA TRP A 75 -13.48 -1.47 -2.63
C TRP A 75 -13.97 -0.99 -4.00
N ASP A 76 -15.02 -1.62 -4.51
CA ASP A 76 -15.64 -1.21 -5.76
C ASP A 76 -16.85 -0.31 -5.47
N PRO A 77 -16.74 1.02 -5.68
CA PRO A 77 -17.83 1.94 -5.37
C PRO A 77 -19.05 1.75 -6.28
N ALA A 78 -18.90 1.14 -7.46
CA ALA A 78 -20.02 0.85 -8.35
C ALA A 78 -20.95 -0.21 -7.77
N ASP A 79 -20.37 -1.22 -7.11
CA ASP A 79 -21.11 -2.35 -6.55
C ASP A 79 -21.34 -2.22 -5.04
N GLY A 80 -20.58 -1.34 -4.37
CA GLY A 80 -20.68 -1.11 -2.93
C GLY A 80 -20.18 -2.28 -2.07
N ILE A 81 -19.17 -3.02 -2.57
CA ILE A 81 -18.59 -4.19 -1.92
C ILE A 81 -17.07 -4.22 -2.06
N PHE A 82 -16.41 -4.99 -1.19
CA PHE A 82 -15.01 -5.37 -1.37
C PHE A 82 -14.90 -6.54 -2.35
N LYS A 83 -13.87 -6.51 -3.19
CA LYS A 83 -13.52 -7.53 -4.18
C LYS A 83 -12.06 -7.95 -3.98
N MET A 84 -11.78 -9.23 -4.09
CA MET A 84 -10.44 -9.79 -3.95
C MET A 84 -10.15 -10.78 -5.07
N TRP A 85 -8.96 -10.70 -5.65
CA TRP A 85 -8.45 -11.70 -6.58
C TRP A 85 -7.25 -12.38 -5.94
N TYR A 86 -7.23 -13.70 -5.99
CA TYR A 86 -6.29 -14.47 -5.21
C TYR A 86 -5.83 -15.74 -5.92
N GLU A 87 -4.68 -16.25 -5.52
CA GLU A 87 -4.21 -17.57 -5.92
C GLU A 87 -4.92 -18.64 -5.06
N ALA A 88 -5.73 -19.48 -5.71
CA ALA A 88 -6.41 -20.62 -5.11
C ALA A 88 -5.57 -21.90 -5.34
N GLY A 89 -4.89 -22.35 -4.29
CA GLY A 89 -3.92 -23.43 -4.29
C GLY A 89 -2.54 -22.97 -4.78
N TRP A 90 -1.47 -23.45 -4.14
CA TRP A 90 -0.11 -23.06 -4.51
C TRP A 90 0.21 -23.44 -5.98
N LEU A 91 0.59 -22.44 -6.79
CA LEU A 91 0.89 -22.57 -8.22
C LEU A 91 -0.21 -23.29 -9.00
N ASN A 92 -1.45 -22.86 -8.77
CA ASN A 92 -2.63 -23.46 -9.35
C ASN A 92 -3.43 -22.43 -10.16
N LYS A 93 -4.48 -21.82 -9.60
CA LYS A 93 -5.43 -20.98 -10.35
C LYS A 93 -5.61 -19.60 -9.73
N MET A 94 -5.98 -18.63 -10.56
CA MET A 94 -6.55 -17.38 -10.07
C MET A 94 -8.02 -17.60 -9.74
N ALA A 95 -8.48 -17.00 -8.66
CA ALA A 95 -9.86 -17.05 -8.20
C ALA A 95 -10.32 -15.67 -7.71
N TYR A 96 -11.63 -15.53 -7.52
CA TYR A 96 -12.31 -14.30 -7.15
C TYR A 96 -13.16 -14.47 -5.89
N ALA A 97 -13.17 -13.47 -5.02
CA ALA A 97 -13.98 -13.44 -3.81
C ALA A 97 -14.58 -12.06 -3.56
N THR A 98 -15.71 -12.00 -2.88
CA THR A 98 -16.43 -10.77 -2.54
C THR A 98 -16.68 -10.69 -1.05
N SER A 99 -16.80 -9.47 -0.53
CA SER A 99 -17.17 -9.26 0.87
C SER A 99 -17.96 -7.97 1.05
N THR A 100 -18.98 -8.01 1.90
CA THR A 100 -19.74 -6.81 2.28
C THR A 100 -19.15 -6.08 3.47
N ASP A 101 -18.21 -6.69 4.20
CA ASP A 101 -17.56 -6.15 5.42
C ASP A 101 -16.02 -6.12 5.36
N GLY A 102 -15.40 -6.73 4.34
CA GLY A 102 -13.95 -6.86 4.16
C GLY A 102 -13.30 -7.98 4.99
N ILE A 103 -14.05 -8.61 5.89
CA ILE A 103 -13.53 -9.60 6.84
C ILE A 103 -14.05 -11.00 6.49
N HIS A 104 -15.32 -11.12 6.17
CA HIS A 104 -15.94 -12.38 5.79
C HIS A 104 -16.07 -12.44 4.26
N TRP A 105 -15.44 -13.45 3.67
CA TRP A 105 -15.30 -13.56 2.21
C TRP A 105 -16.15 -14.68 1.63
N GLU A 106 -16.96 -14.31 0.65
CA GLU A 106 -17.77 -15.22 -0.15
C GLU A 106 -17.03 -15.60 -1.44
N ARG A 107 -17.21 -16.85 -1.87
CA ARG A 107 -16.63 -17.40 -3.10
C ARG A 107 -17.78 -17.64 -4.08
N PRO A 108 -18.13 -16.63 -4.90
CA PRO A 108 -19.30 -16.74 -5.76
C PRO A 108 -19.09 -17.81 -6.84
N GLU A 109 -20.14 -18.54 -7.19
CA GLU A 109 -20.12 -19.41 -8.38
C GLU A 109 -20.15 -18.55 -9.64
N LEU A 110 -19.18 -18.75 -10.52
CA LEU A 110 -19.01 -18.01 -11.75
C LEU A 110 -19.36 -18.88 -12.97
N ASP A 111 -19.66 -18.22 -14.09
CA ASP A 111 -19.90 -18.84 -15.38
C ASP A 111 -18.62 -19.17 -16.15
N VAL A 112 -17.49 -18.52 -15.81
CA VAL A 112 -16.16 -18.78 -16.41
C VAL A 112 -15.77 -20.26 -16.29
N VAL A 113 -15.89 -20.81 -15.08
CA VAL A 113 -15.78 -22.25 -14.82
C VAL A 113 -16.96 -22.64 -13.91
N PRO A 114 -18.02 -23.24 -14.47
CA PRO A 114 -19.27 -23.47 -13.75
C PRO A 114 -19.10 -24.20 -12.41
N GLY A 115 -19.72 -23.65 -11.36
CA GLY A 115 -19.67 -24.21 -10.01
C GLY A 115 -18.38 -23.89 -9.23
N THR A 116 -17.57 -22.95 -9.72
CA THR A 116 -16.35 -22.50 -9.04
C THR A 116 -16.23 -20.98 -9.10
N ASN A 117 -15.30 -20.42 -8.33
CA ASN A 117 -14.91 -19.02 -8.42
C ASN A 117 -13.59 -18.80 -9.20
N GLU A 118 -13.21 -19.77 -10.04
CA GLU A 118 -12.01 -19.71 -10.88
C GLU A 118 -12.16 -18.66 -11.98
N ILE A 119 -11.08 -17.91 -12.21
CA ILE A 119 -10.96 -16.97 -13.32
C ILE A 119 -9.70 -17.27 -14.13
N VAL A 120 -9.72 -16.92 -15.41
CA VAL A 120 -8.57 -17.10 -16.32
C VAL A 120 -8.05 -18.55 -16.33
N PRO A 121 -8.91 -19.56 -16.60
CA PRO A 121 -8.58 -20.97 -16.39
C PRO A 121 -7.40 -21.48 -17.23
N ASP A 122 -7.07 -20.80 -18.32
CA ASP A 122 -5.98 -21.21 -19.22
C ASP A 122 -4.57 -20.86 -18.69
N ILE A 123 -4.46 -20.12 -17.58
CA ILE A 123 -3.18 -19.64 -17.06
C ILE A 123 -2.97 -20.16 -15.63
N VAL A 124 -1.84 -20.83 -15.40
CA VAL A 124 -1.40 -21.20 -14.04
C VAL A 124 -0.91 -19.95 -13.33
N ALA A 125 -1.40 -19.70 -12.11
CA ALA A 125 -1.07 -18.52 -11.33
C ALA A 125 0.28 -18.66 -10.57
N ASP A 126 1.02 -17.56 -10.44
CA ASP A 126 2.18 -17.44 -9.52
C ASP A 126 2.30 -16.00 -9.00
N ALA A 127 2.51 -15.05 -9.91
CA ALA A 127 2.58 -13.63 -9.58
C ALA A 127 1.50 -12.89 -10.36
N SER A 128 0.67 -12.14 -9.65
CA SER A 128 -0.46 -11.43 -10.21
C SER A 128 -0.52 -10.00 -9.70
N THR A 129 -1.15 -9.12 -10.46
CA THR A 129 -1.65 -7.83 -10.03
C THR A 129 -3.05 -7.68 -10.62
N VAL A 130 -4.05 -7.33 -9.81
CA VAL A 130 -5.32 -6.79 -10.31
C VAL A 130 -5.47 -5.37 -9.80
N TRP A 131 -5.82 -4.46 -10.69
CA TRP A 131 -5.97 -3.04 -10.43
C TRP A 131 -7.35 -2.55 -10.83
N LEU A 132 -8.05 -1.86 -9.93
CA LEU A 132 -9.25 -1.10 -10.23
C LEU A 132 -8.85 0.32 -10.68
N ASP A 133 -9.04 0.60 -11.96
CA ASP A 133 -8.69 1.87 -12.57
C ASP A 133 -9.87 2.85 -12.50
N HIS A 134 -9.86 3.72 -11.50
CA HIS A 134 -10.85 4.79 -11.36
C HIS A 134 -10.72 5.92 -12.39
N PHE A 135 -9.66 5.93 -13.21
CA PHE A 135 -9.31 7.03 -14.10
C PHE A 135 -9.38 6.65 -15.58
N THR A 136 -9.81 5.43 -15.90
CA THR A 136 -10.05 5.03 -17.28
C THR A 136 -11.36 5.61 -17.80
N ASP A 137 -11.32 6.14 -19.03
CA ASP A 137 -12.53 6.54 -19.76
C ASP A 137 -13.17 5.33 -20.47
N ASN A 138 -12.53 4.16 -20.47
CA ASN A 138 -13.05 2.95 -21.09
C ASN A 138 -13.66 2.01 -20.01
N PRO A 139 -14.99 1.90 -19.90
CA PRO A 139 -15.63 1.04 -18.90
C PRO A 139 -15.30 -0.45 -19.09
N ASP A 140 -14.90 -0.87 -20.30
CA ASP A 140 -14.48 -2.26 -20.56
C ASP A 140 -13.08 -2.58 -20.01
N GLU A 141 -12.36 -1.57 -19.53
CA GLU A 141 -10.99 -1.68 -18.99
C GLU A 141 -10.89 -1.21 -17.53
N ARG A 142 -12.01 -1.17 -16.82
CA ARG A 142 -12.09 -0.77 -15.41
C ARG A 142 -11.16 -1.59 -14.53
N PHE A 143 -10.96 -2.86 -14.86
CA PHE A 143 -10.01 -3.75 -14.21
C PHE A 143 -8.86 -4.09 -15.15
N LYS A 144 -7.65 -4.09 -14.60
CA LYS A 144 -6.41 -4.40 -15.30
C LYS A 144 -5.66 -5.49 -14.56
N MET A 145 -5.27 -6.54 -15.26
CA MET A 145 -4.54 -7.67 -14.69
C MET A 145 -3.17 -7.82 -15.34
N PHE A 146 -2.13 -7.92 -14.52
CA PHE A 146 -0.86 -8.53 -14.91
C PHE A 146 -0.79 -9.91 -14.26
N LEU A 147 -0.65 -10.98 -15.03
CA LEU A 147 -0.57 -12.35 -14.50
C LEU A 147 0.60 -13.10 -15.14
N ARG A 148 1.46 -13.65 -14.28
CA ARG A 148 2.61 -14.45 -14.67
C ARG A 148 2.52 -15.85 -14.05
N SER A 149 2.76 -16.85 -14.88
CA SER A 149 2.91 -18.26 -14.49
C SER A 149 4.26 -18.57 -13.83
N PRO A 150 4.39 -19.67 -13.07
CA PRO A 150 5.67 -20.09 -12.52
C PRO A 150 6.69 -20.37 -13.62
N ASN A 151 7.98 -20.28 -13.29
CA ASN A 151 9.10 -20.45 -14.24
C ASN A 151 8.98 -21.69 -15.13
N SER A 152 8.38 -22.75 -14.59
CA SER A 152 8.09 -24.01 -15.27
C SER A 152 6.75 -24.53 -14.77
N ILE A 153 5.98 -25.13 -15.66
CA ILE A 153 4.75 -25.85 -15.32
C ILE A 153 5.00 -27.34 -15.58
N PRO A 154 4.67 -28.25 -14.66
CA PRO A 154 4.83 -29.68 -14.89
C PRO A 154 4.17 -30.14 -16.21
N GLY A 155 4.94 -30.82 -17.05
CA GLY A 155 4.50 -31.27 -18.38
C GLY A 155 4.73 -30.27 -19.52
N SER A 156 5.04 -29.01 -19.22
CA SER A 156 5.43 -28.02 -20.24
C SER A 156 6.94 -28.04 -20.51
N LYS A 157 7.32 -27.85 -21.77
CA LYS A 157 8.72 -27.59 -22.17
C LYS A 157 9.07 -26.11 -22.17
N GLU A 158 8.06 -25.24 -22.03
CA GLU A 158 8.24 -23.80 -22.04
C GLU A 158 8.75 -23.30 -20.68
N ARG A 159 9.68 -22.35 -20.73
CA ARG A 159 10.09 -21.58 -19.56
C ARG A 159 9.35 -20.25 -19.56
N PHE A 160 8.53 -20.01 -18.54
CA PHE A 160 7.73 -18.80 -18.43
C PHE A 160 8.54 -17.70 -17.75
N ASN A 161 9.13 -16.82 -18.55
CA ASN A 161 9.87 -15.65 -18.10
C ASN A 161 9.23 -14.36 -18.60
N TYR A 162 7.90 -14.34 -18.74
CA TYR A 162 7.07 -13.22 -19.16
C TYR A 162 5.76 -13.26 -18.35
N GLY A 163 5.00 -12.18 -18.37
CA GLY A 163 3.63 -12.14 -17.85
C GLY A 163 2.62 -11.96 -18.98
N ASN A 164 1.36 -11.76 -18.57
CA ASN A 164 0.23 -11.50 -19.44
C ASN A 164 -0.53 -10.28 -18.90
N CYS A 165 -0.71 -9.25 -19.73
CA CYS A 165 -1.61 -8.15 -19.45
C CYS A 165 -3.00 -8.44 -20.02
N MET A 166 -4.04 -8.18 -19.24
CA MET A 166 -5.44 -8.35 -19.62
C MET A 166 -6.28 -7.21 -19.03
N VAL A 167 -7.41 -6.93 -19.65
CA VAL A 167 -8.39 -5.93 -19.19
C VAL A 167 -9.76 -6.58 -19.00
N SER A 168 -10.60 -5.97 -18.16
CA SER A 168 -11.94 -6.47 -17.87
C SER A 168 -12.86 -5.34 -17.40
N ALA A 169 -14.15 -5.44 -17.71
CA ALA A 169 -15.18 -4.53 -17.25
C ALA A 169 -15.64 -4.82 -15.80
N ASP A 170 -15.61 -6.10 -15.41
CA ASP A 170 -16.18 -6.62 -14.15
C ASP A 170 -15.14 -7.31 -13.24
N GLY A 171 -13.94 -7.56 -13.75
CA GLY A 171 -12.86 -8.25 -13.07
C GLY A 171 -13.02 -9.78 -13.06
N ILE A 172 -14.01 -10.32 -13.77
CA ILE A 172 -14.32 -11.75 -13.87
C ILE A 172 -14.04 -12.24 -15.29
N HIS A 173 -14.52 -11.50 -16.29
CA HIS A 173 -14.36 -11.82 -17.71
C HIS A 173 -13.19 -11.04 -18.29
N TRP A 174 -12.08 -11.74 -18.53
CA TRP A 174 -10.83 -11.13 -18.96
C TRP A 174 -10.65 -11.19 -20.47
N SER A 175 -10.07 -10.13 -21.04
CA SER A 175 -9.65 -10.07 -22.43
C SER A 175 -8.64 -11.16 -22.77
N LYS A 176 -8.38 -11.36 -24.07
CA LYS A 176 -7.28 -12.22 -24.50
C LYS A 176 -5.94 -11.73 -23.89
N PRO A 177 -5.09 -12.64 -23.40
CA PRO A 177 -3.79 -12.29 -22.84
C PRO A 177 -2.86 -11.59 -23.84
N ALA A 178 -2.33 -10.42 -23.47
CA ALA A 178 -1.20 -9.80 -24.15
C ALA A 178 0.10 -10.17 -23.44
N ARG A 179 0.92 -11.02 -24.08
CA ARG A 179 2.22 -11.43 -23.53
C ARG A 179 3.15 -10.22 -23.36
N THR A 180 3.78 -10.12 -22.20
CA THR A 180 4.73 -9.05 -21.90
C THR A 180 6.16 -9.33 -22.37
N GLY A 181 7.04 -8.33 -22.27
CA GLY A 181 8.49 -8.52 -22.27
C GLY A 181 8.97 -9.43 -21.12
N ARG A 182 10.26 -9.78 -21.14
CA ARG A 182 10.84 -10.71 -20.15
C ARG A 182 10.78 -10.13 -18.73
N CYS A 183 10.43 -10.92 -17.72
CA CYS A 183 10.43 -10.52 -16.31
C CYS A 183 10.55 -11.73 -15.36
N GLY A 184 10.99 -11.47 -14.13
CA GLY A 184 11.02 -12.47 -13.05
C GLY A 184 9.66 -12.68 -12.38
N ASP A 185 9.53 -13.74 -11.60
CA ASP A 185 8.41 -13.95 -10.67
C ASP A 185 8.31 -12.77 -9.69
N ARG A 186 7.10 -12.47 -9.19
CA ARG A 186 6.86 -11.32 -8.30
C ARG A 186 7.28 -9.96 -8.90
N SER A 187 7.22 -9.86 -10.23
CA SER A 187 7.03 -8.57 -10.90
C SER A 187 5.60 -8.09 -10.64
N THR A 188 5.42 -6.78 -10.51
CA THR A 188 4.13 -6.15 -10.16
C THR A 188 3.93 -4.90 -10.99
N VAL A 189 2.66 -4.50 -11.13
CA VAL A 189 2.28 -3.31 -11.89
C VAL A 189 1.42 -2.42 -11.01
N PHE A 190 1.56 -1.11 -11.13
CA PHE A 190 0.68 -0.16 -10.45
C PHE A 190 0.54 1.13 -11.24
N TYR A 191 -0.55 1.86 -11.01
CA TYR A 191 -0.77 3.15 -11.66
C TYR A 191 -0.27 4.29 -10.78
N ASN A 192 0.49 5.22 -11.36
CA ASN A 192 0.88 6.48 -10.74
C ASN A 192 0.03 7.60 -11.35
N PRO A 193 -1.04 8.04 -10.67
CA PRO A 193 -1.93 9.08 -11.20
C PRO A 193 -1.31 10.49 -11.14
N PHE A 194 -0.30 10.73 -10.28
CA PHE A 194 0.42 12.00 -10.24
C PHE A 194 1.20 12.26 -11.53
N ARG A 195 1.69 11.18 -12.16
CA ARG A 195 2.45 11.21 -13.43
C ARG A 195 1.65 10.70 -14.63
N LYS A 196 0.48 10.12 -14.39
CA LYS A 196 -0.40 9.48 -15.38
C LYS A 196 0.30 8.39 -16.18
N VAL A 197 0.99 7.50 -15.47
CA VAL A 197 1.71 6.37 -16.07
C VAL A 197 1.48 5.09 -15.28
N TRP A 198 1.39 3.98 -16.00
CA TRP A 198 1.55 2.64 -15.46
C TRP A 198 3.03 2.37 -15.22
N VAL A 199 3.36 1.95 -14.01
CA VAL A 199 4.72 1.56 -13.62
C VAL A 199 4.79 0.05 -13.52
N TYR A 200 5.72 -0.53 -14.25
CA TYR A 200 6.06 -1.94 -14.23
C TYR A 200 7.27 -2.10 -13.32
N SER A 201 7.02 -2.49 -12.08
CA SER A 201 8.03 -2.88 -11.12
C SER A 201 8.49 -4.30 -11.49
N LEU A 202 9.58 -4.42 -12.22
CA LEU A 202 9.99 -5.71 -12.79
C LEU A 202 11.07 -6.35 -11.92
N ARG A 203 10.85 -7.58 -11.44
CA ARG A 203 11.93 -8.32 -10.80
C ARG A 203 12.94 -8.74 -11.87
N ASN A 204 14.23 -8.65 -11.54
CA ASN A 204 15.29 -9.19 -12.39
C ASN A 204 15.02 -10.68 -12.73
N ALA A 205 15.04 -11.01 -14.03
CA ALA A 205 14.75 -12.36 -14.53
C ALA A 205 15.99 -13.28 -14.52
N GLY A 206 17.17 -12.73 -14.23
CA GLY A 206 18.44 -13.46 -14.17
C GLY A 206 18.60 -14.32 -12.92
N ASN A 207 19.62 -15.17 -12.90
CA ASN A 207 19.97 -15.95 -11.71
C ASN A 207 20.41 -15.01 -10.58
N VAL A 208 19.62 -14.98 -9.51
CA VAL A 208 19.84 -14.15 -8.33
C VAL A 208 21.18 -14.41 -7.66
N ALA A 209 21.73 -15.64 -7.78
CA ALA A 209 23.04 -15.99 -7.22
C ALA A 209 24.22 -15.29 -7.91
N HIS A 210 24.03 -14.77 -9.12
CA HIS A 210 25.06 -13.99 -9.83
C HIS A 210 24.91 -12.47 -9.61
N SER A 211 23.92 -12.04 -8.83
CA SER A 211 23.70 -10.63 -8.50
C SER A 211 24.37 -10.29 -7.17
N ALA A 212 25.26 -9.28 -7.17
CA ALA A 212 25.93 -8.82 -5.97
C ALA A 212 24.97 -8.36 -4.86
N ILE A 213 23.78 -7.88 -5.24
CA ILE A 213 22.72 -7.41 -4.33
C ILE A 213 21.53 -8.38 -4.23
N GLY A 214 21.61 -9.54 -4.89
CA GLY A 214 20.52 -10.51 -4.95
C GLY A 214 19.35 -10.00 -5.80
N ARG A 215 18.12 -10.11 -5.28
CA ARG A 215 16.90 -9.64 -5.97
C ARG A 215 16.82 -8.11 -5.97
N TYR A 216 16.46 -7.56 -7.13
CA TYR A 216 16.28 -6.12 -7.34
C TYR A 216 15.19 -5.84 -8.37
N ARG A 217 14.81 -4.57 -8.49
CA ARG A 217 13.80 -4.07 -9.43
C ARG A 217 14.45 -3.37 -10.62
N LEU A 218 13.88 -3.62 -11.78
CA LEU A 218 14.07 -2.88 -13.01
C LEU A 218 12.85 -1.99 -13.24
N TYR A 219 13.05 -0.82 -13.82
CA TYR A 219 11.98 0.14 -14.09
C TYR A 219 11.52 0.09 -15.53
N HIS A 220 10.21 0.12 -15.74
CA HIS A 220 9.58 0.45 -17.00
C HIS A 220 8.26 1.18 -16.74
N GLU A 221 7.87 2.09 -17.64
CA GLU A 221 6.61 2.81 -17.53
C GLU A 221 5.98 3.06 -18.90
N SER A 222 4.66 3.27 -18.91
CA SER A 222 3.90 3.64 -20.10
C SER A 222 2.63 4.39 -19.69
N PRO A 223 2.16 5.40 -20.45
CA PRO A 223 0.84 5.99 -20.21
C PRO A 223 -0.31 5.01 -20.46
N ASP A 224 -0.09 3.97 -21.25
CA ASP A 224 -1.07 2.95 -21.61
C ASP A 224 -0.69 1.58 -21.04
N PHE A 225 -1.67 0.89 -20.44
CA PHE A 225 -1.46 -0.40 -19.76
C PHE A 225 -1.16 -1.55 -20.74
N MET A 226 -1.83 -1.63 -21.89
CA MET A 226 -1.63 -2.74 -22.82
C MET A 226 -0.39 -2.53 -23.68
N GLU A 227 -0.10 -1.30 -24.10
CA GLU A 227 1.14 -0.95 -24.79
C GLU A 227 2.36 -1.05 -23.86
N GLY A 228 2.19 -0.72 -22.57
CA GLY A 228 3.23 -0.85 -21.56
C GLY A 228 3.65 -2.30 -21.26
N ALA A 229 2.90 -3.30 -21.73
CA ALA A 229 3.32 -4.70 -21.69
C ALA A 229 4.58 -4.98 -22.54
N LYS A 230 4.89 -4.10 -23.50
CA LYS A 230 5.94 -4.29 -24.51
C LYS A 230 7.23 -3.59 -24.08
N TRP A 231 8.11 -4.32 -23.39
CA TRP A 231 9.47 -3.86 -23.09
C TRP A 231 10.53 -4.82 -23.62
N ASP A 232 11.68 -4.27 -23.98
CA ASP A 232 12.91 -5.02 -24.19
C ASP A 232 13.66 -5.16 -22.86
N TYR A 233 13.99 -6.38 -22.46
CA TYR A 233 14.65 -6.63 -21.18
C TYR A 233 16.04 -5.99 -21.13
N ASP A 234 16.76 -5.99 -22.23
CA ASP A 234 18.15 -5.52 -22.28
C ASP A 234 18.22 -3.98 -22.27
N SER A 235 17.11 -3.30 -22.59
CA SER A 235 16.97 -1.85 -22.42
C SER A 235 16.59 -1.43 -21.01
N LEU A 236 16.17 -2.35 -20.14
CA LEU A 236 15.80 -2.02 -18.76
C LEU A 236 17.01 -1.57 -17.95
N ARG A 237 16.76 -0.75 -16.92
CA ARG A 237 17.78 -0.23 -16.02
C ARG A 237 17.46 -0.62 -14.59
N PHE A 238 18.51 -0.83 -13.80
CA PHE A 238 18.40 -0.97 -12.36
C PHE A 238 17.64 0.23 -11.80
N TRP A 239 16.64 -0.07 -10.96
CA TRP A 239 15.84 0.94 -10.30
C TRP A 239 16.14 1.01 -8.81
N CYS A 240 15.88 -0.08 -8.10
CA CYS A 240 16.07 -0.16 -6.66
C CYS A 240 16.29 -1.60 -6.20
N GLY A 241 16.88 -1.74 -5.01
CA GLY A 241 17.18 -3.00 -4.37
C GLY A 241 17.29 -2.81 -2.86
N ALA A 242 17.51 -3.91 -2.14
CA ALA A 242 17.91 -3.81 -0.74
C ALA A 242 19.35 -3.27 -0.65
N ASP A 243 19.64 -2.52 0.41
CA ASP A 243 20.96 -1.96 0.67
C ASP A 243 21.46 -2.31 2.07
N TYR A 244 22.61 -1.76 2.47
CA TYR A 244 23.24 -2.06 3.77
C TYR A 244 22.44 -1.56 4.98
N LEU A 245 21.43 -0.72 4.78
CA LEU A 245 20.51 -0.30 5.85
C LEU A 245 19.36 -1.30 6.04
N ASP A 246 19.11 -2.18 5.06
CA ASP A 246 18.25 -3.35 5.24
C ASP A 246 19.02 -4.42 6.00
N ARG A 247 18.90 -4.39 7.33
CA ARG A 247 19.61 -5.30 8.22
C ARG A 247 19.19 -6.76 7.94
N PRO A 248 20.15 -7.70 7.96
CA PRO A 248 19.82 -9.12 7.89
C PRO A 248 19.00 -9.53 9.11
N ASP A 249 18.31 -10.66 9.01
CA ASP A 249 17.68 -11.26 10.17
C ASP A 249 18.72 -11.67 11.22
N GLY A 250 18.43 -11.44 12.51
CA GLY A 250 19.36 -11.73 13.60
C GLY A 250 19.67 -13.21 13.80
N TYR A 251 18.81 -14.12 13.34
CA TYR A 251 18.99 -15.57 13.49
C TYR A 251 19.46 -16.22 12.18
N VAL A 252 18.79 -15.94 11.07
CA VAL A 252 19.15 -16.50 9.76
C VAL A 252 20.45 -15.88 9.24
N ASN A 253 20.64 -14.58 9.48
CA ASN A 253 21.84 -13.82 9.11
C ASN A 253 22.22 -13.91 7.62
N GLU A 254 21.22 -14.05 6.75
CA GLU A 254 21.41 -13.94 5.31
C GLU A 254 21.26 -12.49 4.85
N LYS A 255 21.96 -12.16 3.75
CA LYS A 255 21.88 -10.83 3.14
C LYS A 255 20.43 -10.51 2.75
N ALA A 256 19.94 -9.37 3.22
CA ALA A 256 18.63 -8.84 2.84
C ALA A 256 18.55 -8.58 1.32
N GLN A 257 17.41 -8.92 0.71
CA GLN A 257 17.16 -8.71 -0.72
C GLN A 257 15.77 -8.14 -0.95
N LEU A 258 15.59 -7.28 -1.96
CA LEU A 258 14.28 -6.73 -2.29
C LEU A 258 13.51 -7.73 -3.15
N TYR A 259 12.54 -8.40 -2.56
CA TYR A 259 11.78 -9.49 -3.20
C TYR A 259 10.70 -8.94 -4.13
N ASN A 260 9.95 -7.94 -3.65
CA ASN A 260 8.84 -7.30 -4.33
C ASN A 260 8.78 -5.82 -3.93
N LEU A 261 8.27 -4.98 -4.84
CA LEU A 261 7.91 -3.59 -4.56
C LEU A 261 6.56 -3.31 -5.23
N SER A 262 5.53 -3.18 -4.41
CA SER A 262 4.18 -2.75 -4.81
C SER A 262 3.87 -1.40 -4.19
N ALA A 263 3.09 -0.60 -4.91
CA ALA A 263 2.71 0.74 -4.50
C ALA A 263 1.29 1.10 -4.93
N ALA A 264 0.68 2.04 -4.22
CA ALA A 264 -0.58 2.66 -4.58
C ALA A 264 -0.55 4.17 -4.26
N PRO A 265 -1.28 5.00 -5.02
CA PRO A 265 -1.45 6.40 -4.65
C PRO A 265 -2.33 6.51 -3.41
N TYR A 266 -1.80 7.14 -2.36
CA TYR A 266 -2.50 7.39 -1.11
C TYR A 266 -2.35 8.86 -0.74
N GLU A 267 -3.47 9.57 -0.68
CA GLU A 267 -3.53 11.00 -0.41
C GLU A 267 -2.60 11.78 -1.36
N SER A 268 -1.57 12.44 -0.82
CA SER A 268 -0.63 13.26 -1.56
C SER A 268 0.66 12.53 -1.98
N ILE A 269 0.73 11.20 -1.85
CA ILE A 269 1.99 10.45 -2.02
C ILE A 269 1.76 9.07 -2.66
N MET A 270 2.80 8.51 -3.27
CA MET A 270 2.81 7.07 -3.56
C MET A 270 3.25 6.33 -2.30
N LEU A 271 2.40 5.46 -1.78
CA LEU A 271 2.68 4.57 -0.64
C LEU A 271 3.10 3.20 -1.16
N ALA A 272 4.21 2.67 -0.65
CA ALA A 272 4.70 1.34 -1.03
C ALA A 272 4.96 0.45 0.17
N LEU A 273 4.86 -0.86 -0.09
CA LEU A 273 5.26 -1.91 0.85
C LEU A 273 6.40 -2.76 0.27
N PRO A 274 7.68 -2.33 0.40
CA PRO A 274 8.79 -3.17 0.00
C PRO A 274 8.80 -4.49 0.78
N GLN A 275 8.75 -5.61 0.05
CA GLN A 275 8.89 -6.94 0.63
C GLN A 275 10.38 -7.31 0.69
N VAL A 276 10.93 -7.37 1.90
CA VAL A 276 12.35 -7.69 2.13
C VAL A 276 12.48 -9.17 2.45
N HIS A 277 13.29 -9.88 1.67
CA HIS A 277 13.65 -11.28 1.93
C HIS A 277 14.85 -11.35 2.87
N LEU A 278 14.68 -12.14 3.92
CA LEU A 278 15.64 -12.28 5.02
C LEU A 278 16.16 -13.73 5.20
N GLY A 279 15.81 -14.61 4.26
CA GLY A 279 16.20 -16.02 4.28
C GLY A 279 15.29 -16.89 5.17
N PRO A 280 15.63 -18.15 5.42
CA PRO A 280 16.76 -18.84 4.82
C PRO A 280 16.51 -19.12 3.33
N ASP A 281 17.55 -19.56 2.63
CA ASP A 281 17.44 -19.94 1.23
C ASP A 281 16.42 -21.07 0.99
N ASN A 282 15.92 -21.16 -0.24
CA ASN A 282 14.86 -22.11 -0.61
C ASN A 282 15.24 -23.58 -0.32
N ALA A 283 16.51 -23.97 -0.41
CA ALA A 283 16.95 -25.34 -0.13
C ALA A 283 16.76 -25.69 1.36
N VAL A 284 17.10 -24.76 2.26
CA VAL A 284 16.86 -24.92 3.70
C VAL A 284 15.35 -24.96 3.99
N CYS A 285 14.57 -24.04 3.42
CA CYS A 285 13.11 -24.04 3.55
C CYS A 285 12.50 -25.39 3.11
N LYS A 286 12.90 -25.86 1.93
CA LYS A 286 12.43 -27.11 1.31
C LYS A 286 12.77 -28.33 2.16
N ALA A 287 13.97 -28.37 2.73
CA ALA A 287 14.43 -29.48 3.58
C ALA A 287 13.64 -29.56 4.89
N ARG A 288 13.08 -28.44 5.35
CA ARG A 288 12.33 -28.35 6.61
C ARG A 288 10.81 -28.34 6.41
N GLY A 289 10.31 -28.02 5.22
CA GLY A 289 8.89 -27.76 4.99
C GLY A 289 8.41 -26.46 5.65
N VAL A 290 9.31 -25.47 5.78
CA VAL A 290 9.05 -24.21 6.48
C VAL A 290 9.23 -23.05 5.50
N PRO A 291 8.32 -22.05 5.49
CA PRO A 291 8.45 -20.90 4.60
C PRO A 291 9.73 -20.12 4.87
N LYS A 292 10.23 -19.46 3.83
CA LYS A 292 11.28 -18.43 3.97
C LYS A 292 10.71 -17.24 4.73
N ILE A 293 11.58 -16.39 5.27
CA ILE A 293 11.19 -15.15 5.94
C ILE A 293 11.24 -14.02 4.91
N THR A 294 10.08 -13.41 4.72
CA THR A 294 9.96 -12.09 4.14
C THR A 294 9.15 -11.22 5.09
N GLU A 295 9.43 -9.93 5.09
CA GLU A 295 8.71 -8.95 5.89
C GLU A 295 8.38 -7.74 5.05
N LEU A 296 7.30 -7.04 5.40
CA LEU A 296 6.92 -5.81 4.74
C LEU A 296 7.51 -4.63 5.49
N LYS A 297 8.14 -3.74 4.74
CA LYS A 297 8.55 -2.40 5.17
C LYS A 297 7.55 -1.40 4.61
N VAL A 298 7.61 -0.15 5.07
CA VAL A 298 6.88 0.97 4.45
C VAL A 298 7.86 1.88 3.72
N ALA A 299 7.43 2.47 2.60
CA ALA A 299 8.19 3.46 1.87
C ALA A 299 7.26 4.48 1.22
N TYR A 300 7.76 5.68 1.00
CA TYR A 300 6.98 6.79 0.46
C TYR A 300 7.67 7.42 -0.73
N SER A 301 6.92 7.90 -1.73
CA SER A 301 7.50 8.58 -2.89
C SER A 301 6.64 9.75 -3.35
N ARG A 302 7.24 10.94 -3.40
CA ARG A 302 6.59 12.17 -3.88
C ARG A 302 6.76 12.41 -5.38
N ASP A 303 7.79 11.80 -6.00
CA ASP A 303 8.02 11.85 -7.44
C ASP A 303 7.57 10.55 -8.14
N GLY A 304 7.15 9.55 -7.38
CA GLY A 304 6.75 8.23 -7.86
C GLY A 304 7.88 7.39 -8.44
N PHE A 305 9.14 7.76 -8.20
CA PHE A 305 10.32 7.04 -8.67
C PHE A 305 11.33 6.77 -7.55
N ASN A 306 11.64 7.77 -6.72
CA ASN A 306 12.55 7.66 -5.59
C ASN A 306 11.77 7.38 -4.31
N TRP A 307 12.24 6.43 -3.50
CA TRP A 307 11.56 5.96 -2.30
C TRP A 307 12.27 6.43 -1.03
N ASP A 308 11.57 7.23 -0.23
CA ASP A 308 11.93 7.47 1.16
C ASP A 308 11.74 6.18 1.96
N ARG A 309 12.85 5.71 2.53
CA ARG A 309 12.96 4.54 3.39
C ARG A 309 13.73 4.94 4.65
N THR A 310 13.41 6.11 5.21
CA THR A 310 13.96 6.58 6.49
C THR A 310 13.57 5.59 7.60
N ASP A 311 12.31 5.17 7.63
CA ASP A 311 11.83 4.11 8.52
C ASP A 311 12.04 2.74 7.87
N ARG A 312 13.02 1.97 8.39
CA ARG A 312 13.36 0.63 7.87
C ARG A 312 13.03 -0.50 8.82
N ASP A 313 12.40 -0.19 9.93
CA ASP A 313 11.88 -1.20 10.82
C ASP A 313 10.78 -1.98 10.13
N VAL A 314 10.53 -3.19 10.62
CA VAL A 314 9.46 -4.02 10.10
C VAL A 314 8.13 -3.27 10.23
N PHE A 315 7.31 -3.26 9.19
CA PHE A 315 5.98 -2.67 9.23
C PHE A 315 4.94 -3.77 9.50
N ILE A 316 4.99 -4.87 8.74
CA ILE A 316 4.23 -6.09 9.02
C ILE A 316 5.22 -7.27 9.07
N CYS A 317 5.33 -7.89 10.25
CA CYS A 317 6.29 -8.96 10.53
C CYS A 317 5.73 -10.35 10.24
N ALA A 318 6.63 -11.32 10.09
CA ALA A 318 6.30 -12.75 10.15
C ALA A 318 6.38 -13.24 11.61
N GLU A 319 5.47 -14.13 12.03
CA GLU A 319 5.40 -14.61 13.43
C GLU A 319 6.51 -15.62 13.81
N ARG A 320 7.09 -16.31 12.82
CA ARG A 320 8.31 -17.15 12.96
C ARG A 320 8.23 -18.33 13.93
N HIS A 321 7.08 -18.64 14.53
CA HIS A 321 6.89 -19.82 15.37
C HIS A 321 5.96 -20.87 14.72
N PRO A 322 6.11 -22.17 15.07
CA PRO A 322 5.17 -23.21 14.63
C PRO A 322 3.73 -22.87 15.07
N GLY A 323 2.75 -23.23 14.24
CA GLY A 323 1.33 -22.98 14.49
C GLY A 323 0.82 -21.61 14.05
N ALA A 324 1.70 -20.63 13.78
CA ALA A 324 1.29 -19.37 13.17
C ALA A 324 0.86 -19.58 11.71
N TRP A 325 -0.27 -18.99 11.32
CA TRP A 325 -0.77 -19.06 9.94
C TRP A 325 0.12 -18.25 8.98
N ASP A 326 0.75 -17.18 9.47
CA ASP A 326 1.68 -16.28 8.80
C ASP A 326 3.11 -16.44 9.34
N ARG A 327 3.49 -17.69 9.65
CA ARG A 327 4.83 -18.05 10.14
C ARG A 327 5.95 -17.45 9.30
N GLY A 328 5.77 -17.39 7.98
CA GLY A 328 6.73 -16.81 7.07
C GLY A 328 6.14 -16.45 5.72
N TYR A 329 7.03 -15.99 4.85
CA TYR A 329 6.78 -15.58 3.48
C TYR A 329 5.65 -14.54 3.38
N VAL A 330 5.67 -13.56 4.31
CA VAL A 330 4.72 -12.46 4.38
C VAL A 330 4.83 -11.54 3.17
N GLN A 331 3.72 -11.26 2.50
CA GLN A 331 3.69 -10.48 1.25
C GLN A 331 2.57 -9.45 1.26
N SER A 332 2.78 -8.37 0.51
CA SER A 332 1.79 -7.31 0.29
C SER A 332 0.62 -7.82 -0.53
N VAL A 333 -0.53 -7.16 -0.35
CA VAL A 333 -1.67 -7.29 -1.24
C VAL A 333 -1.81 -6.03 -2.11
N GLY A 334 -2.18 -6.23 -3.38
CA GLY A 334 -2.42 -5.15 -4.34
C GLY A 334 -3.50 -4.18 -3.84
N GLY A 335 -3.37 -2.91 -4.18
CA GLY A 335 -4.16 -1.82 -3.57
C GLY A 335 -3.55 -1.28 -2.27
N ILE A 336 -2.61 -2.02 -1.65
CA ILE A 336 -1.83 -1.67 -0.44
C ILE A 336 -2.66 -1.50 0.84
N CYS A 337 -3.62 -0.59 0.85
CA CYS A 337 -4.54 -0.39 1.98
C CYS A 337 -5.91 0.09 1.52
N ALA A 338 -6.95 -0.34 2.25
CA ALA A 338 -8.28 0.24 2.19
C ALA A 338 -8.49 1.26 3.32
N ILE A 339 -9.31 2.27 3.06
CA ILE A 339 -9.68 3.31 4.02
C ILE A 339 -11.04 2.96 4.63
N VAL A 340 -11.04 2.51 5.88
CA VAL A 340 -12.27 2.13 6.60
C VAL A 340 -12.48 3.10 7.75
N GLY A 341 -13.16 4.21 7.43
CA GLY A 341 -13.41 5.30 8.36
C GLY A 341 -12.12 6.01 8.78
N ASP A 342 -11.78 5.92 10.05
CA ASP A 342 -10.57 6.45 10.67
C ASP A 342 -9.41 5.45 10.73
N GLN A 343 -9.55 4.29 10.06
CA GLN A 343 -8.53 3.23 10.01
C GLN A 343 -8.04 2.98 8.57
N LEU A 344 -6.80 2.50 8.45
CA LEU A 344 -6.27 1.84 7.26
C LEU A 344 -6.19 0.34 7.51
N TRP A 345 -6.72 -0.43 6.56
CA TRP A 345 -6.65 -1.88 6.56
C TRP A 345 -5.66 -2.35 5.50
N PHE A 346 -4.56 -2.93 5.94
CA PHE A 346 -3.52 -3.53 5.11
C PHE A 346 -3.77 -5.02 5.00
N TYR A 347 -4.23 -5.45 3.84
CA TYR A 347 -4.30 -6.89 3.56
C TYR A 347 -2.89 -7.40 3.27
N TYR A 348 -2.56 -8.54 3.84
CA TYR A 348 -1.28 -9.21 3.63
C TYR A 348 -1.51 -10.72 3.62
N ILE A 349 -0.58 -11.45 3.02
CA ILE A 349 -0.61 -12.91 3.07
C ILE A 349 0.54 -13.44 3.88
N GLY A 350 0.41 -14.69 4.32
CA GLY A 350 1.44 -15.45 4.99
C GLY A 350 1.25 -16.94 4.76
N PHE A 351 2.28 -17.71 5.06
CA PHE A 351 2.27 -19.17 4.92
C PHE A 351 2.65 -19.80 6.27
N SER A 352 1.93 -20.84 6.67
CA SER A 352 2.28 -21.61 7.88
C SER A 352 3.41 -22.60 7.61
N GLY A 353 3.43 -23.10 6.37
CA GLY A 353 4.17 -24.29 5.97
C GLY A 353 3.63 -25.59 6.58
N ASP A 354 4.25 -26.70 6.19
CA ASP A 354 3.98 -28.05 6.69
C ASP A 354 5.29 -28.84 6.77
N GLU A 355 5.78 -29.02 7.99
CA GLU A 355 7.06 -29.70 8.25
C GLU A 355 7.01 -31.21 7.94
N SER A 356 5.81 -31.79 7.80
CA SER A 356 5.61 -33.20 7.43
C SER A 356 5.73 -33.43 5.92
N LYS A 357 5.51 -32.40 5.09
CA LYS A 357 5.57 -32.48 3.63
C LYS A 357 6.93 -32.04 3.09
N ARG A 358 7.87 -32.97 2.97
CA ARG A 358 9.20 -32.72 2.41
C ARG A 358 9.34 -33.40 1.06
N SER A 359 9.17 -32.64 -0.01
CA SER A 359 9.22 -33.14 -1.38
C SER A 359 10.33 -32.48 -2.19
N ASN A 360 10.92 -33.25 -3.12
CA ASN A 360 11.82 -32.69 -4.11
C ASN A 360 11.11 -31.96 -5.26
N ILE A 361 9.82 -32.25 -5.45
CA ILE A 361 8.93 -31.56 -6.38
C ILE A 361 8.47 -30.25 -5.72
N TYR A 362 8.72 -29.13 -6.38
CA TYR A 362 8.58 -27.79 -5.79
C TYR A 362 7.14 -27.49 -5.36
N GLU A 363 6.19 -27.92 -6.19
CA GLU A 363 4.75 -27.73 -6.04
C GLU A 363 4.11 -28.61 -4.96
N ARG A 364 4.84 -29.62 -4.47
CA ARG A 364 4.38 -30.57 -3.43
C ARG A 364 5.07 -30.36 -2.08
N ASN A 365 5.93 -29.33 -1.97
CA ASN A 365 6.73 -29.12 -0.77
C ASN A 365 5.98 -28.24 0.23
N GLY A 366 6.04 -28.64 1.50
CA GLY A 366 5.36 -27.97 2.60
C GLY A 366 5.84 -26.54 2.89
N MET A 367 6.96 -26.07 2.33
CA MET A 367 7.41 -24.68 2.57
C MET A 367 6.45 -23.59 2.05
N HIS A 368 5.50 -23.94 1.17
CA HIS A 368 4.46 -23.03 0.67
C HIS A 368 3.05 -23.51 1.01
N ASP A 369 2.92 -24.35 2.04
CA ASP A 369 1.64 -24.89 2.47
C ASP A 369 0.82 -23.85 3.27
N ASN A 370 -0.51 -23.98 3.17
CA ASN A 370 -1.53 -23.16 3.83
C ASN A 370 -1.33 -21.65 3.67
N GLY A 371 -1.02 -21.20 2.46
CA GLY A 371 -0.99 -19.76 2.16
C GLY A 371 -2.37 -19.14 2.42
N SER A 372 -2.43 -18.11 3.24
CA SER A 372 -3.70 -17.48 3.67
C SER A 372 -3.58 -15.95 3.66
N THR A 373 -4.71 -15.24 3.74
CA THR A 373 -4.77 -13.78 3.74
C THR A 373 -5.30 -13.26 5.07
N GLY A 374 -4.68 -12.21 5.62
CA GLY A 374 -5.05 -11.53 6.84
C GLY A 374 -5.01 -10.01 6.69
N ILE A 375 -5.38 -9.30 7.75
CA ILE A 375 -5.46 -7.84 7.83
C ILE A 375 -4.56 -7.33 8.96
N ALA A 376 -3.82 -6.26 8.71
CA ALA A 376 -3.20 -5.42 9.73
C ALA A 376 -3.88 -4.04 9.71
N VAL A 377 -4.18 -3.48 10.87
CA VAL A 377 -4.98 -2.27 11.05
C VAL A 377 -4.15 -1.20 11.76
N MET A 378 -4.28 0.04 11.31
CA MET A 378 -3.78 1.21 12.05
C MET A 378 -4.68 2.41 11.83
N ARG A 379 -4.46 3.46 12.62
CA ARG A 379 -5.04 4.78 12.42
C ARG A 379 -4.80 5.28 10.98
N ARG A 380 -5.79 5.91 10.36
CA ARG A 380 -5.63 6.63 9.07
C ARG A 380 -4.52 7.67 9.21
N ASP A 381 -3.61 7.70 8.23
CA ASP A 381 -2.38 8.51 8.24
C ASP A 381 -1.40 8.22 9.39
N GLY A 382 -1.62 7.16 10.17
CA GLY A 382 -0.92 6.87 11.42
C GLY A 382 0.53 6.43 11.28
N PHE A 383 1.14 6.54 10.09
CA PHE A 383 2.47 5.98 9.82
C PHE A 383 3.56 6.63 10.66
N VAL A 384 3.49 7.95 10.80
CA VAL A 384 4.44 8.77 11.54
C VAL A 384 3.67 9.86 12.28
N SER A 385 3.98 10.04 13.55
CA SER A 385 3.52 11.18 14.34
C SER A 385 4.68 12.09 14.74
N HIS A 386 4.35 13.33 15.06
CA HIS A 386 5.23 14.31 15.69
C HIS A 386 4.66 14.65 17.06
N ASN A 387 5.36 14.22 18.11
CA ASN A 387 4.86 14.20 19.47
C ASN A 387 5.39 15.36 20.31
N ALA A 388 4.53 15.90 21.16
CA ALA A 388 4.90 16.68 22.34
C ALA A 388 4.44 15.92 23.59
N THR A 389 5.32 15.69 24.56
CA THR A 389 4.96 15.03 25.83
C THR A 389 4.98 16.05 26.97
N ASP A 390 6.14 16.26 27.60
CA ASP A 390 6.28 17.04 28.83
C ASP A 390 6.36 18.56 28.61
N THR A 391 6.75 18.96 27.39
CA THR A 391 6.93 20.36 27.01
C THR A 391 6.16 20.69 25.75
N VAL A 392 5.64 21.91 25.70
CA VAL A 392 5.03 22.44 24.48
C VAL A 392 6.06 22.46 23.37
N GLY A 393 5.74 21.84 22.24
CA GLY A 393 6.57 21.84 21.05
C GLY A 393 5.89 22.52 19.87
N GLU A 394 6.69 22.80 18.83
CA GLU A 394 6.20 23.40 17.60
C GLU A 394 6.70 22.66 16.36
N LEU A 395 5.87 22.64 15.31
CA LEU A 395 6.25 22.26 13.96
C LEU A 395 5.84 23.36 13.00
N ILE A 396 6.80 23.86 12.22
CA ILE A 396 6.58 24.89 11.21
C ILE A 396 6.74 24.26 9.83
N THR A 397 5.72 24.42 8.99
CA THR A 397 5.81 23.99 7.60
C THR A 397 6.71 24.92 6.80
N ARG A 398 7.24 24.41 5.69
CA ARG A 398 7.70 25.27 4.59
C ARG A 398 6.54 26.08 4.02
N PRO A 399 6.80 27.11 3.19
CA PRO A 399 5.73 27.81 2.48
C PRO A 399 4.84 26.83 1.70
N VAL A 400 3.54 26.89 1.96
CA VAL A 400 2.51 26.10 1.29
C VAL A 400 1.50 27.02 0.62
N MET A 401 0.81 26.50 -0.40
CA MET A 401 -0.27 27.17 -1.09
C MET A 401 -1.45 26.21 -1.32
N PHE A 402 -2.66 26.72 -1.20
CA PHE A 402 -3.90 25.96 -1.33
C PHE A 402 -5.02 26.80 -1.94
N SER A 403 -6.05 26.13 -2.44
CA SER A 403 -7.27 26.70 -2.99
C SER A 403 -8.49 26.54 -2.06
N GLY A 404 -8.44 25.59 -1.13
CA GLY A 404 -9.50 25.34 -0.16
C GLY A 404 -9.64 26.45 0.91
N SER A 405 -10.60 26.27 1.82
CA SER A 405 -10.89 27.25 2.86
C SER A 405 -10.93 26.71 4.28
N HIS A 406 -10.88 25.41 4.52
CA HIS A 406 -11.01 24.83 5.87
C HIS A 406 -9.80 23.98 6.22
N LEU A 407 -9.03 24.35 7.24
CA LEU A 407 -7.87 23.56 7.68
C LEU A 407 -8.33 22.40 8.55
N PHE A 408 -7.88 21.20 8.20
CA PHE A 408 -8.09 19.99 8.97
C PHE A 408 -6.76 19.39 9.40
N VAL A 409 -6.79 18.70 10.53
CA VAL A 409 -5.66 17.97 11.10
C VAL A 409 -6.07 16.58 11.52
N ASN A 410 -5.11 15.67 11.46
CA ASN A 410 -5.15 14.39 12.13
C ASN A 410 -4.25 14.48 13.36
N ALA A 411 -4.85 14.50 14.54
CA ALA A 411 -4.15 14.67 15.80
C ALA A 411 -4.80 13.88 16.93
N ALA A 412 -3.98 13.44 17.89
CA ALA A 412 -4.44 12.82 19.12
C ALA A 412 -3.81 13.56 20.30
N CYS A 413 -4.62 14.27 21.08
CA CYS A 413 -4.18 14.97 22.28
C CYS A 413 -4.68 14.24 23.52
N ALA A 414 -3.81 14.05 24.51
CA ALA A 414 -4.16 13.47 25.80
C ALA A 414 -5.06 14.43 26.62
N ASP A 415 -5.56 13.95 27.76
CA ASP A 415 -6.39 14.76 28.65
C ASP A 415 -5.62 15.98 29.17
N GLY A 416 -6.09 17.18 28.81
CA GLY A 416 -5.43 18.44 29.14
C GLY A 416 -4.38 18.89 28.10
N GLY A 417 -4.07 18.03 27.12
CA GLY A 417 -3.31 18.37 25.92
C GLY A 417 -4.16 19.09 24.87
N ASP A 418 -3.50 19.83 24.00
CA ASP A 418 -4.14 20.51 22.88
C ASP A 418 -3.18 20.80 21.72
N LEU A 419 -3.77 20.95 20.54
CA LEU A 419 -3.13 21.45 19.34
C LEU A 419 -3.76 22.80 18.97
N LYS A 420 -2.91 23.81 18.77
CA LYS A 420 -3.27 25.10 18.19
C LYS A 420 -2.47 25.34 16.92
N VAL A 421 -3.03 26.12 16.00
CA VAL A 421 -2.36 26.49 14.75
C VAL A 421 -2.29 28.00 14.62
N GLU A 422 -1.11 28.48 14.28
CA GLU A 422 -0.84 29.85 13.90
C GLU A 422 -0.42 29.91 12.43
N ILE A 423 -0.87 30.96 11.72
CA ILE A 423 -0.55 31.12 10.29
C ILE A 423 0.43 32.28 10.13
N LEU A 424 1.53 32.00 9.45
CA LEU A 424 2.59 32.96 9.16
C LEU A 424 2.58 33.33 7.67
N ASP A 425 3.02 34.54 7.36
CA ASP A 425 3.41 34.92 6.00
C ASP A 425 4.76 34.28 5.61
N GLU A 426 5.23 34.56 4.38
CA GLU A 426 6.49 34.02 3.86
C GLU A 426 7.71 34.44 4.68
N ASP A 427 7.66 35.64 5.26
CA ASP A 427 8.71 36.24 6.08
C ASP A 427 8.68 35.73 7.54
N GLY A 428 7.68 34.93 7.90
CA GLY A 428 7.51 34.34 9.23
C GLY A 428 6.77 35.24 10.23
N ASN A 429 6.16 36.34 9.79
CA ASN A 429 5.31 37.17 10.62
C ASN A 429 3.92 36.55 10.75
N VAL A 430 3.31 36.68 11.93
CA VAL A 430 1.96 36.16 12.17
C VAL A 430 0.93 36.98 11.40
N ILE A 431 0.04 36.30 10.67
CA ILE A 431 -1.03 36.96 9.92
C ILE A 431 -2.14 37.40 10.90
N PRO A 432 -2.54 38.68 10.92
CA PRO A 432 -3.53 39.18 11.88
C PRO A 432 -4.86 38.43 11.90
N GLY A 433 -5.24 37.99 13.11
CA GLY A 433 -6.42 37.19 13.41
C GLY A 433 -6.25 35.68 13.21
N TYR A 434 -5.05 35.21 12.84
CA TYR A 434 -4.67 33.79 12.82
C TYR A 434 -3.57 33.47 13.84
N GLU A 435 -3.47 34.27 14.91
CA GLU A 435 -2.54 34.05 16.01
C GLU A 435 -2.93 32.82 16.85
N THR A 436 -1.96 32.19 17.50
CA THR A 436 -2.18 31.07 18.42
C THR A 436 -3.26 31.36 19.46
N ALA A 437 -3.29 32.59 20.02
CA ALA A 437 -4.26 33.03 21.01
C ALA A 437 -5.71 33.15 20.49
N LYS A 438 -5.90 33.21 19.17
CA LYS A 438 -7.21 33.22 18.51
C LYS A 438 -7.63 31.82 18.06
N CYS A 439 -6.70 30.89 17.89
CA CYS A 439 -7.01 29.49 17.55
C CYS A 439 -7.88 28.86 18.64
N VAL A 440 -8.97 28.20 18.24
CA VAL A 440 -9.72 27.30 19.11
C VAL A 440 -8.88 26.03 19.26
N PRO A 441 -8.56 25.58 20.49
CA PRO A 441 -7.75 24.38 20.69
C PRO A 441 -8.45 23.14 20.11
N VAL A 442 -7.70 22.32 19.38
CA VAL A 442 -8.10 20.96 19.02
C VAL A 442 -7.68 20.04 20.16
N THR A 443 -8.63 19.25 20.69
CA THR A 443 -8.44 18.37 21.85
C THR A 443 -8.98 16.97 21.55
N GLY A 444 -8.50 15.96 22.29
CA GLY A 444 -8.92 14.57 22.11
C GLY A 444 -8.32 13.92 20.87
N ASP A 445 -8.87 12.76 20.50
CA ASP A 445 -8.43 11.98 19.35
C ASP A 445 -9.35 12.16 18.14
N SER A 446 -8.80 12.69 17.03
CA SER A 446 -9.51 12.78 15.76
C SER A 446 -8.60 12.70 14.54
N THR A 447 -9.01 11.94 13.53
CA THR A 447 -8.34 11.87 12.23
C THR A 447 -8.87 12.89 11.22
N ILE A 448 -9.81 13.75 11.60
CA ILE A 448 -10.47 14.76 10.74
C ILE A 448 -10.97 15.96 11.56
N ALA A 449 -10.09 16.55 12.38
CA ALA A 449 -10.42 17.71 13.21
C ALA A 449 -10.31 19.01 12.42
N ASN A 450 -11.38 19.81 12.40
CA ASN A 450 -11.38 21.15 11.80
C ASN A 450 -10.71 22.17 12.74
N VAL A 451 -9.79 22.97 12.21
CA VAL A 451 -9.09 24.04 12.92
C VAL A 451 -9.76 25.38 12.63
N THR A 452 -10.07 26.13 13.69
CA THR A 452 -10.78 27.42 13.57
C THR A 452 -10.16 28.51 14.44
N TRP A 453 -10.37 29.78 14.06
CA TRP A 453 -9.89 30.95 14.79
C TRP A 453 -11.05 31.87 15.15
N LYS A 454 -11.08 32.34 16.40
CA LYS A 454 -12.09 33.27 16.91
C LYS A 454 -12.11 34.55 16.08
N GLY A 455 -13.27 34.86 15.49
CA GLY A 455 -13.47 36.06 14.67
C GLY A 455 -13.04 35.91 13.21
N LYS A 456 -12.62 34.72 12.78
CA LYS A 456 -12.43 34.38 11.36
C LYS A 456 -13.49 33.38 10.92
N LYS A 457 -13.97 33.54 9.68
CA LYS A 457 -14.90 32.59 9.09
C LYS A 457 -14.19 31.29 8.72
N ASN A 458 -13.11 31.38 7.96
CA ASN A 458 -12.34 30.29 7.39
C ASN A 458 -11.06 30.87 6.74
N LEU A 459 -10.31 30.07 5.98
CA LEU A 459 -9.06 30.45 5.31
C LEU A 459 -9.22 31.11 3.93
N SER A 460 -10.43 31.41 3.45
CA SER A 460 -10.65 31.88 2.06
C SER A 460 -9.83 33.14 1.70
N ALA A 461 -9.55 34.01 2.68
CA ALA A 461 -8.75 35.22 2.48
C ALA A 461 -7.24 34.94 2.26
N LEU A 462 -6.80 33.70 2.49
CA LEU A 462 -5.44 33.22 2.32
C LEU A 462 -5.29 32.27 1.12
N ALA A 463 -6.38 31.88 0.47
CA ALA A 463 -6.34 31.02 -0.71
C ALA A 463 -5.49 31.64 -1.83
N GLY A 464 -4.66 30.82 -2.47
CA GLY A 464 -3.73 31.24 -3.52
C GLY A 464 -2.54 32.08 -3.01
N ARG A 465 -2.39 32.29 -1.70
CA ARG A 465 -1.26 33.01 -1.11
C ARG A 465 -0.31 32.02 -0.43
N PRO A 466 1.01 32.14 -0.62
CA PRO A 466 1.96 31.38 0.16
C PRO A 466 1.86 31.73 1.65
N VAL A 467 1.78 30.71 2.50
CA VAL A 467 1.75 30.85 3.96
C VAL A 467 2.54 29.71 4.62
N LYS A 468 2.85 29.83 5.91
CA LYS A 468 3.35 28.70 6.72
C LYS A 468 2.36 28.39 7.83
N PHE A 469 2.16 27.12 8.13
CA PHE A 469 1.44 26.69 9.32
C PHE A 469 2.43 26.41 10.44
N ARG A 470 2.23 27.04 11.60
CA ARG A 470 2.92 26.72 12.86
C ARG A 470 1.95 25.96 13.75
N PHE A 471 2.17 24.67 13.89
CA PHE A 471 1.47 23.81 14.82
C PHE A 471 2.13 23.91 16.19
N VAL A 472 1.37 24.29 17.21
CA VAL A 472 1.81 24.38 18.61
C VAL A 472 1.07 23.29 19.38
N LEU A 473 1.81 22.33 19.91
CA LEU A 473 1.28 21.09 20.46
C LEU A 473 1.73 20.90 21.90
N SER A 474 0.80 20.53 22.78
CA SER A 474 1.07 20.14 24.16
C SER A 474 0.41 18.80 24.46
N ASP A 475 1.18 17.84 24.98
CA ASP A 475 0.73 16.49 25.34
C ASP A 475 -0.17 15.83 24.27
N GLY A 476 0.44 15.56 23.12
CA GLY A 476 -0.27 14.99 21.97
C GLY A 476 0.63 14.68 20.78
N GLU A 477 -0.03 14.27 19.71
CA GLU A 477 0.57 13.71 18.50
C GLU A 477 -0.07 14.33 17.25
N LEU A 478 0.75 14.86 16.33
CA LEU A 478 0.32 15.35 15.03
C LEU A 478 0.75 14.40 13.90
N TYR A 479 -0.19 13.96 13.08
CA TYR A 479 0.05 12.96 12.02
C TYR A 479 0.03 13.56 10.60
N SER A 480 -1.01 14.35 10.30
CA SER A 480 -1.21 14.95 8.97
C SER A 480 -2.07 16.22 9.06
N PHE A 481 -2.08 17.01 7.97
CA PHE A 481 -2.94 18.19 7.83
C PHE A 481 -3.37 18.39 6.37
N TRP A 482 -4.44 19.14 6.11
CA TRP A 482 -4.85 19.54 4.75
C TRP A 482 -5.83 20.72 4.77
N VAL A 483 -6.01 21.36 3.62
CA VAL A 483 -7.02 22.41 3.48
C VAL A 483 -8.12 21.95 2.54
N SER A 484 -9.29 21.67 3.11
CA SER A 484 -10.49 21.23 2.39
C SER A 484 -11.25 22.41 1.78
N PRO A 485 -11.94 22.23 0.64
CA PRO A 485 -12.85 23.23 0.11
C PRO A 485 -14.13 23.42 0.96
N SER A 486 -14.47 22.48 1.84
CA SER A 486 -15.69 22.55 2.64
C SER A 486 -15.49 22.13 4.10
N GLU A 487 -16.54 22.29 4.92
CA GLU A 487 -16.57 21.82 6.30
C GLU A 487 -16.68 20.29 6.44
N ALA A 488 -16.92 19.57 5.33
CA ALA A 488 -16.96 18.11 5.36
C ALA A 488 -15.57 17.49 5.43
N GLY A 489 -14.50 18.23 5.10
CA GLY A 489 -13.12 17.79 5.31
C GLY A 489 -12.61 16.81 4.25
N GLU A 490 -13.24 16.75 3.09
CA GLU A 490 -12.72 16.04 1.91
C GLU A 490 -11.32 16.56 1.57
N SER A 491 -10.39 15.64 1.27
CA SER A 491 -8.98 15.99 1.05
C SER A 491 -8.62 16.21 -0.42
N GLY A 492 -9.40 15.68 -1.36
CA GLY A 492 -9.03 15.61 -2.78
C GLY A 492 -7.89 14.65 -3.09
N GLY A 493 -7.42 13.89 -2.10
CA GLY A 493 -6.30 12.95 -2.23
C GLY A 493 -6.73 11.59 -2.75
N TYR A 494 -5.77 10.77 -3.18
CA TYR A 494 -6.07 9.45 -3.72
C TYR A 494 -6.42 8.42 -2.63
N ASN A 495 -7.37 7.53 -2.91
CA ASN A 495 -7.94 6.62 -1.90
C ASN A 495 -7.25 5.25 -1.79
N ALA A 496 -6.08 5.04 -2.40
CA ALA A 496 -5.45 3.71 -2.51
C ALA A 496 -6.44 2.64 -3.01
N ALA A 497 -6.73 1.58 -2.22
CA ALA A 497 -7.69 0.55 -2.60
C ALA A 497 -9.17 0.97 -2.48
N GLY A 498 -9.44 2.21 -2.08
CA GLY A 498 -10.78 2.71 -1.78
C GLY A 498 -11.25 2.31 -0.38
N GLY A 499 -12.55 2.45 -0.13
CA GLY A 499 -13.19 1.94 1.08
C GLY A 499 -14.65 2.36 1.21
N PRO A 500 -15.39 1.82 2.19
CA PRO A 500 -16.81 2.10 2.36
C PRO A 500 -17.10 3.60 2.46
N GLY A 501 -18.00 4.07 1.61
CA GLY A 501 -18.43 5.47 1.57
C GLY A 501 -17.67 6.36 0.59
N PHE A 502 -16.56 5.91 0.02
CA PHE A 502 -15.92 6.57 -1.12
C PHE A 502 -16.60 6.17 -2.43
N THR A 503 -16.71 7.12 -3.36
CA THR A 503 -17.39 6.95 -4.66
C THR A 503 -16.43 6.80 -5.83
N GLY A 504 -15.13 6.98 -5.62
CA GLY A 504 -14.10 6.85 -6.65
C GLY A 504 -12.68 6.82 -6.10
N GLY A 505 -11.71 7.06 -6.98
CA GLY A 505 -10.28 6.98 -6.66
C GLY A 505 -9.71 8.16 -5.87
N VAL A 506 -10.52 9.18 -5.57
CA VAL A 506 -10.14 10.39 -4.81
C VAL A 506 -11.17 10.74 -3.73
N ASP A 507 -10.73 11.30 -2.60
CA ASP A 507 -11.59 11.72 -1.49
C ASP A 507 -12.32 13.02 -1.82
N THR A 508 -13.62 12.90 -2.11
CA THR A 508 -14.56 14.02 -2.31
C THR A 508 -15.68 14.02 -1.25
N GLU A 509 -15.60 13.11 -0.28
CA GLU A 509 -16.69 12.78 0.64
C GLU A 509 -16.40 13.24 2.07
N GLY A 510 -15.13 13.29 2.49
CA GLY A 510 -14.72 13.69 3.83
C GLY A 510 -15.43 12.89 4.92
N ILE A 511 -16.00 13.57 5.92
CA ILE A 511 -16.69 12.94 7.06
C ILE A 511 -17.88 12.07 6.66
N LYS A 512 -18.46 12.24 5.46
CA LYS A 512 -19.57 11.38 5.01
C LYS A 512 -19.10 9.93 4.81
N ALA A 513 -17.91 9.73 4.23
CA ALA A 513 -17.34 8.40 4.08
C ALA A 513 -17.12 7.73 5.45
N TYR A 514 -16.62 8.50 6.42
CA TYR A 514 -16.46 8.03 7.81
C TYR A 514 -17.76 7.55 8.43
N ASN A 515 -18.84 8.31 8.27
CA ASN A 515 -20.14 7.96 8.83
C ASN A 515 -20.69 6.66 8.23
N ILE A 516 -20.49 6.44 6.92
CA ILE A 516 -20.87 5.19 6.25
C ILE A 516 -20.00 4.03 6.76
N ALA A 517 -18.70 4.26 6.94
CA ALA A 517 -17.74 3.27 7.39
C ALA A 517 -17.91 2.88 8.88
N ARG A 518 -18.68 3.60 9.69
CA ARG A 518 -18.88 3.28 11.12
C ARG A 518 -19.39 1.86 11.38
N LYS A 519 -20.17 1.28 10.46
CA LYS A 519 -20.67 -0.10 10.59
C LYS A 519 -19.58 -1.17 10.41
N TYR A 520 -18.37 -0.78 10.03
CA TYR A 520 -17.20 -1.65 9.80
C TYR A 520 -16.11 -1.48 10.86
N HIS A 521 -16.29 -0.60 11.85
CA HIS A 521 -15.24 -0.26 12.79
C HIS A 521 -14.89 -1.47 13.67
N LEU A 522 -13.58 -1.75 13.78
CA LEU A 522 -12.97 -2.88 14.51
C LEU A 522 -12.43 -2.51 15.88
#